data_AF-A0A368XNC5-F1
#
_entry.id   AF-A0A368XNC5-F1
#
_cell.length_a   1.000
_cell.length_b   1.000
_cell.length_c   1.000
_cell.angle_alpha   90.00
_cell.angle_beta   90.00
_cell.angle_gamma   90.00
#
_symmetry.space_group_name_H-M   'P 1'
#
loop_
_entity.id
_entity.type
_entity.pdbx_description
1 polymer ?
#
loop_
_entity_poly.entity_id
_entity_poly.type
_entity_poly.pdbx_seq_one_letter_code
_entity_poly.pdbx_strand_id
1 'polypeptide(L)' 'MPADPATADELTPGPFPPDWAFVLQLRVGTPFANDGLCGRIEHVRSGQAGLFASLEEARAFMERVMAGAATPP' A
#
# COMPACT_ATOMS: atom_id res chain seq x y z
N MET A 1 -27.34 -34.91 -2.17
CA MET A 1 -26.32 -34.16 -2.94
C MET A 1 -25.46 -33.39 -1.96
N PRO A 2 -24.16 -33.68 -1.83
CA PRO A 2 -23.27 -32.79 -1.11
C PRO A 2 -23.05 -31.52 -1.94
N ALA A 3 -23.04 -30.37 -1.28
CA ALA A 3 -22.71 -29.10 -1.92
C ALA A 3 -21.26 -29.16 -2.44
N ASP A 4 -21.06 -28.73 -3.69
CA ASP A 4 -19.74 -28.57 -4.30
C ASP A 4 -18.86 -27.64 -3.43
N PRO A 5 -17.62 -28.02 -3.10
CA PRO A 5 -16.69 -27.13 -2.40
C PRO A 5 -16.14 -26.00 -3.30
N ALA A 6 -16.69 -25.82 -4.51
CA ALA A 6 -16.24 -24.88 -5.52
C ALA A 6 -16.89 -23.48 -5.42
N THR A 7 -17.25 -23.03 -4.22
CA THR A 7 -17.71 -21.64 -3.97
C THR A 7 -16.86 -20.98 -2.88
N ALA A 8 -15.56 -21.25 -2.90
CA ALA A 8 -14.56 -20.52 -2.11
C ALA A 8 -13.43 -19.97 -3.00
N ASP A 9 -13.64 -19.90 -4.33
CA ASP A 9 -12.67 -19.47 -5.34
C ASP A 9 -12.98 -18.07 -5.92
N GLU A 10 -13.69 -17.21 -5.18
CA GLU A 10 -14.13 -15.89 -5.70
C GLU A 10 -13.68 -14.68 -4.86
N LEU A 11 -12.72 -14.86 -3.95
CA LEU A 11 -12.09 -13.76 -3.21
C LEU A 11 -10.56 -13.90 -3.09
N THR A 12 -9.90 -14.68 -3.94
CA THR A 12 -8.44 -14.59 -4.08
C THR A 12 -8.14 -13.31 -4.85
N PRO A 13 -7.74 -12.20 -4.20
CA PRO A 13 -7.37 -11.03 -4.96
C PRO A 13 -6.07 -11.42 -5.67
N GLY A 14 -6.09 -11.40 -7.01
CA GLY A 14 -4.84 -11.40 -7.77
C GLY A 14 -3.91 -10.29 -7.23
N PRO A 15 -2.59 -10.40 -7.42
CA PRO A 15 -1.66 -9.39 -6.93
C PRO A 15 -2.08 -8.01 -7.42
N PHE A 16 -2.15 -7.04 -6.50
CA PHE A 16 -2.47 -5.66 -6.85
C PHE A 16 -1.50 -5.16 -7.93
N PRO A 17 -1.96 -4.28 -8.84
CA PRO A 17 -1.08 -3.70 -9.86
C PRO A 17 0.14 -3.05 -9.18
N PRO A 18 1.38 -3.35 -9.61
CA PRO A 18 2.58 -2.85 -8.94
C PRO A 18 2.71 -1.32 -9.00
N ASP A 19 2.07 -0.69 -9.99
CA ASP A 19 1.91 0.77 -10.13
C ASP A 19 1.09 1.44 -9.03
N TRP A 20 0.27 0.67 -8.32
CA TRP A 20 -0.60 1.13 -7.24
C TRP A 20 -0.25 0.42 -5.92
N ALA A 21 0.87 -0.29 -5.88
CA ALA A 21 1.30 -1.07 -4.71
C ALA A 21 2.36 -0.31 -3.91
N PHE A 22 2.11 -0.17 -2.60
CA PHE A 22 3.01 0.46 -1.66
C PHE A 22 3.26 -0.46 -0.47
N VAL A 23 4.50 -0.47 0.03
CA VAL A 23 4.90 -1.19 1.24
C VAL A 23 5.08 -0.18 2.35
N LEU A 24 4.37 -0.37 3.48
CA LEU A 24 4.56 0.41 4.69
C LEU A 24 5.28 -0.47 5.72
N GLN A 25 6.45 -0.01 6.15
CA GLN A 25 7.25 -0.61 7.22
C GLN A 25 7.11 0.26 8.45
N LEU A 26 6.43 -0.24 9.48
CA LEU A 26 6.21 0.49 10.73
C LEU A 26 7.37 0.25 11.69
N ARG A 27 7.64 1.23 12.57
CA ARG A 27 8.57 1.02 13.68
C ARG A 27 7.91 0.13 14.75
N VAL A 28 8.73 -0.62 15.46
CA VAL A 28 8.27 -1.41 16.62
C VAL A 28 7.70 -0.45 17.67
N GLY A 29 6.49 -0.73 18.15
CA GLY A 29 5.81 0.11 19.14
C GLY A 29 5.03 1.29 18.56
N THR A 30 4.98 1.44 17.24
CA THR A 30 4.12 2.44 16.58
C THR A 30 2.65 2.14 16.86
N PRO A 31 1.90 3.04 17.53
CA PRO A 31 0.47 2.86 17.71
C PRO A 31 -0.23 3.04 16.36
N PHE A 32 -1.19 2.18 16.04
CA PHE A 32 -2.07 2.30 14.88
C PHE A 32 -3.16 3.37 15.05
N ALA A 33 -2.89 4.38 15.87
CA ALA A 33 -3.71 5.58 15.95
C ALA A 33 -3.32 6.53 14.81
N ASN A 34 -4.27 7.30 14.28
CA ASN A 34 -4.07 8.23 13.15
C ASN A 34 -2.83 9.13 13.34
N ASP A 35 -2.57 9.52 14.57
CA ASP A 35 -1.59 10.54 14.93
C ASP A 35 -0.20 9.94 15.21
N GLY A 36 -0.11 8.62 15.31
CA GLY A 36 1.09 7.92 15.77
C GLY A 36 1.70 6.97 14.75
N LEU A 37 1.10 6.81 13.58
CA LEU A 37 1.59 5.92 12.54
C LEU A 37 2.86 6.49 11.90
N CYS A 38 4.01 6.01 12.35
CA CYS A 38 5.32 6.36 11.81
C CYS A 38 6.09 5.14 11.31
N GLY A 39 6.85 5.35 10.24
CA GLY A 39 7.53 4.28 9.53
C GLY A 39 8.24 4.73 8.26
N ARG A 40 8.40 3.78 7.33
CA ARG A 40 8.91 3.97 5.99
C ARG A 40 7.87 3.49 4.99
N ILE A 41 7.62 4.28 3.95
CA ILE A 41 6.79 3.91 2.81
C ILE A 41 7.68 3.70 1.59
N GLU A 42 7.33 2.73 0.75
CA GLU A 42 8.03 2.43 -0.50
C GLU A 42 7.05 2.07 -1.61
N HIS A 43 7.23 2.63 -2.81
CA HIS A 43 6.46 2.28 -3.99
C HIS A 43 7.08 1.07 -4.70
N VAL A 44 6.29 0.03 -4.94
CA VAL A 44 6.78 -1.26 -5.44
C VAL A 44 7.39 -1.14 -6.84
N ARG A 45 6.75 -0.41 -7.77
CA ARG A 45 7.26 -0.32 -9.15
C ARG A 45 8.46 0.62 -9.29
N SER A 46 8.42 1.80 -8.66
CA SER A 46 9.50 2.79 -8.83
C SER A 46 10.65 2.63 -7.83
N GLY A 47 10.47 1.86 -6.76
CA GLY A 47 11.44 1.73 -5.67
C GLY A 47 11.62 3.02 -4.86
N GLN A 48 10.82 4.06 -5.11
CA GLN A 48 10.90 5.30 -4.34
C GLN A 48 10.45 5.03 -2.92
N ALA A 49 11.29 5.41 -1.95
CA ALA A 49 11.02 5.25 -0.53
C ALA A 49 11.16 6.56 0.23
N GLY A 50 10.42 6.68 1.33
CA GLY A 50 10.48 7.83 2.25
C GLY A 50 10.12 7.43 3.67
N LEU A 51 10.57 8.20 4.64
CA LEU A 51 10.08 8.10 6.01
C LEU A 51 8.79 8.92 6.14
N PHE A 52 7.89 8.47 7.00
CA PHE A 52 6.69 9.21 7.39
C PHE A 52 6.52 9.15 8.90
N ALA A 53 6.04 10.23 9.49
CA ALA A 53 5.71 10.36 10.90
C ALA A 53 4.19 10.30 11.16
N SER A 54 3.37 10.40 10.10
CA SER A 54 1.92 10.35 10.18
C SER A 54 1.29 9.69 8.94
N LEU A 55 0.02 9.30 9.06
CA LEU A 55 -0.75 8.77 7.93
C LEU A 55 -0.93 9.82 6.82
N GLU A 56 -1.04 11.10 7.18
CA GLU A 56 -1.17 12.20 6.22
C GLU A 56 0.10 12.36 5.37
N GLU A 57 1.28 12.24 5.98
CA GLU A 57 2.55 12.24 5.25
C GLU A 57 2.67 11.03 4.31
N ALA A 58 2.24 9.84 4.76
CA ALA A 58 2.20 8.66 3.90
C ALA A 58 1.25 8.85 2.72
N ARG A 59 0.08 9.48 2.93
CA ARG A 59 -0.87 9.82 1.87
C ARG A 59 -0.27 10.81 0.87
N ALA A 60 0.33 11.89 1.34
CA ALA A 60 0.99 12.88 0.48
C ALA A 60 2.12 12.24 -0.36
N PHE A 61 2.85 11.28 0.22
CA PHE A 61 3.85 10.51 -0.53
C PHE A 61 3.21 9.71 -1.68
N MET A 62 2.12 8.98 -1.41
CA MET A 62 1.40 8.21 -2.43
C MET A 62 0.91 9.14 -3.54
N GLU A 63 0.23 10.24 -3.22
CA GLU A 63 -0.27 11.20 -4.21
C GLU A 63 0.83 11.75 -5.12
N ARG A 64 1.99 12.09 -4.54
CA ARG A 64 3.14 12.58 -5.30
C ARG A 64 3.70 11.54 -6.26
N VAL A 65 3.84 10.28 -5.81
CA VAL A 65 4.34 9.19 -6.67
C VAL A 65 3.35 8.90 -7.79
N MET A 66 2.05 8.87 -7.48
CA MET A 66 1.00 8.65 -8.46
C MET A 66 0.89 9.79 -9.47
N ALA A 67 1.05 11.05 -9.04
CA ALA A 67 1.06 12.21 -9.94
C ALA A 67 2.26 12.18 -10.91
N GLY A 68 3.42 11.71 -10.46
CA GLY A 68 4.60 11.53 -11.32
C GLY A 68 4.44 10.41 -12.36
N ALA A 69 3.67 9.36 -12.05
CA ALA A 69 3.40 8.26 -12.96
C ALA A 69 2.37 8.61 -14.07
N ALA A 70 1.55 9.64 -13.86
CA ALA A 70 0.52 10.08 -14.79
C ALA A 70 1.03 10.94 -15.97
N THR A 71 2.35 11.10 -16.13
CA THR A 71 2.91 11.74 -17.34
C THR A 71 3.32 10.63 -18.33
N PRO A 72 2.46 10.24 -19.29
CA PRO A 72 2.90 9.38 -20.38
C PRO A 72 3.91 10.12 -21.28
N PRO A 73 4.88 9.42 -21.90
CA PRO A 73 5.75 9.99 -22.92
C PRO A 73 4.99 10.39 -24.19
#